data_AF-A0A1M7P8K1-F1
#
_entry.id   AF-A0A1M7P8K1-F1
#
_cell.length_a   1.000
_cell.length_b   1.000
_cell.length_c   1.000
_cell.angle_alpha   90.00
_cell.angle_beta   90.00
_cell.angle_gamma   90.00
#
_symmetry.space_group_name_H-M   'P 1'
#
loop_
_entity.id
_entity.type
_entity.pdbx_description
1 polymer ?
#
loop_
_entity_poly.entity_id
_entity_poly.type
_entity_poly.pdbx_seq_one_letter_code
_entity_poly.pdbx_strand_id
1 'polypeptide(L)'
;MDQIYRRSCTALTALFSAVALTACGGGGSSTPTPAASAPPSTPVPSPPAGPSSSDVAFATPSSATDTSEAGKIETYAFAEKGNELVAGAPTYAPSEASFSATLSGSQAYAGAAIRLYAPGNTGAAPVTAFNAAGFTRLKIQLKSSSDGVLSIKLQPSPVAGDGCTATAQAIVNSTLSELVIDLNDTMFPLPDYCNGIGSKVGTIQAGLFAVDVINAATTTGAHNLSVGTVKLAP
;
A
#
# COMPACT_ATOMS: atom_id res chain seq x y z
N MET A 1 -29.57 35.11 -22.36
CA MET A 1 -28.91 34.58 -23.56
C MET A 1 -28.42 33.20 -23.21
N ASP A 2 -28.87 32.23 -23.98
CA ASP A 2 -29.17 30.90 -23.49
C ASP A 2 -28.02 29.89 -23.56
N GLN A 3 -28.22 28.78 -22.86
CA GLN A 3 -27.47 27.55 -23.06
C GLN A 3 -27.52 27.10 -24.53
N ILE A 4 -26.51 26.34 -24.97
CA ILE A 4 -26.66 25.04 -25.65
C ILE A 4 -25.26 24.50 -25.95
N TYR A 5 -24.93 23.31 -25.43
CA TYR A 5 -24.42 22.22 -26.27
C TYR A 5 -24.64 20.88 -25.55
N ARG A 6 -25.40 19.98 -26.18
CA ARG A 6 -25.67 18.63 -25.69
C ARG A 6 -25.33 17.62 -26.77
N ARG A 7 -24.62 16.56 -26.35
CA ARG A 7 -24.66 15.16 -26.85
C ARG A 7 -24.55 14.92 -28.37
N SER A 8 -23.67 13.97 -28.73
CA SER A 8 -24.05 12.58 -29.10
C SER A 8 -23.01 11.95 -30.02
N CYS A 9 -22.48 10.78 -29.66
CA CYS A 9 -21.95 9.83 -30.65
C CYS A 9 -22.58 8.45 -30.43
N THR A 10 -23.40 8.13 -31.42
CA THR A 10 -24.10 6.91 -31.82
C THR A 10 -23.51 5.57 -31.35
N ALA A 11 -24.41 4.65 -30.99
CA ALA A 11 -24.11 3.23 -30.80
C ALA A 11 -23.83 2.50 -32.12
N LEU A 12 -23.13 1.37 -32.07
CA LEU A 12 -23.18 0.36 -33.13
C LEU A 12 -23.56 -1.00 -32.53
N THR A 13 -24.62 -1.59 -33.05
CA THR A 13 -25.11 -2.93 -32.68
C THR A 13 -25.15 -3.78 -33.94
N ALA A 14 -24.64 -5.01 -33.89
CA ALA A 14 -24.88 -6.01 -34.93
C ALA A 14 -24.86 -7.43 -34.32
N LEU A 15 -26.04 -8.05 -34.22
CA LEU A 15 -26.19 -9.49 -34.12
C LEU A 15 -26.27 -10.08 -35.54
N PHE A 16 -25.65 -11.23 -35.77
CA PHE A 16 -26.10 -12.31 -36.65
C PHE A 16 -25.28 -13.55 -36.27
N SER A 17 -25.71 -14.81 -36.32
CA SER A 17 -26.98 -15.54 -36.34
C SER A 17 -26.55 -17.01 -36.42
N ALA A 18 -27.32 -17.94 -35.83
CA ALA A 18 -26.96 -19.36 -35.78
C ALA A 18 -27.70 -20.21 -36.84
N VAL A 19 -27.58 -21.54 -36.71
CA VAL A 19 -28.32 -22.64 -37.40
C VAL A 19 -27.72 -23.09 -38.76
N ALA A 20 -27.73 -24.37 -39.18
CA ALA A 20 -27.34 -25.68 -38.58
C ALA A 20 -27.63 -26.82 -39.59
N LEU A 21 -26.91 -27.96 -39.52
CA LEU A 21 -27.22 -29.29 -40.14
C LEU A 21 -27.22 -29.30 -41.71
N THR A 22 -27.03 -30.35 -42.52
CA THR A 22 -26.78 -31.82 -42.46
C THR A 22 -26.29 -32.27 -43.89
N ALA A 23 -25.77 -33.45 -44.23
CA ALA A 23 -25.36 -34.71 -43.56
C ALA A 23 -24.41 -35.54 -44.49
N CYS A 24 -23.78 -36.58 -43.92
CA CYS A 24 -23.40 -37.87 -44.54
C CYS A 24 -22.29 -37.97 -45.62
N GLY A 25 -21.37 -38.94 -45.43
CA GLY A 25 -20.75 -39.69 -46.53
C GLY A 25 -19.21 -39.78 -46.51
N GLY A 26 -18.66 -41.01 -46.57
CA GLY A 26 -17.27 -41.27 -46.94
C GLY A 26 -16.40 -41.87 -45.83
N GLY A 27 -16.24 -43.20 -45.84
CA GLY A 27 -15.23 -43.88 -45.03
C GLY A 27 -13.84 -43.83 -45.68
N GLY A 28 -12.79 -43.89 -44.85
CA GLY A 28 -11.41 -43.97 -45.31
C GLY A 28 -10.47 -44.17 -44.12
N SER A 29 -9.83 -45.34 -44.05
CA SER A 29 -8.93 -45.68 -42.95
C SER A 29 -7.69 -44.79 -42.96
N SER A 30 -7.51 -43.98 -41.91
CA SER A 30 -6.25 -43.28 -41.63
C SER A 30 -5.82 -43.54 -40.19
N THR A 31 -4.56 -43.95 -40.09
CA THR A 31 -3.75 -44.27 -38.91
C THR A 31 -3.89 -43.28 -37.74
N PRO A 32 -3.73 -43.72 -36.47
CA PRO A 32 -3.77 -42.83 -35.32
C PRO A 32 -2.61 -41.83 -35.38
N THR A 33 -2.92 -40.55 -35.58
CA THR A 33 -1.97 -39.45 -35.39
C THR A 33 -1.56 -39.39 -33.92
N PRO A 34 -0.26 -39.34 -33.59
CA PRO A 34 0.16 -39.10 -32.21
C PRO A 34 -0.39 -37.76 -31.72
N ALA A 35 -0.93 -37.73 -30.50
CA ALA A 35 -1.31 -36.47 -29.87
C ALA A 35 -0.08 -35.56 -29.77
N ALA A 36 -0.21 -34.31 -30.22
CA ALA A 36 0.85 -33.34 -30.09
C ALA A 36 1.17 -33.14 -28.60
N SER A 37 2.44 -33.36 -28.22
CA SER A 37 2.89 -33.12 -26.85
C SER A 37 2.56 -31.69 -26.43
N ALA A 38 1.92 -31.55 -25.27
CA ALA A 38 1.66 -30.24 -24.69
C ALA A 38 2.99 -29.48 -24.51
N PRO A 39 3.02 -28.15 -24.71
CA PRO A 39 4.21 -27.36 -24.43
C PRO A 39 4.63 -27.54 -22.96
N PRO A 40 5.94 -27.51 -22.64
CA PRO A 40 6.39 -27.70 -21.27
C PRO A 40 5.73 -26.66 -20.36
N SER A 41 5.09 -27.13 -19.30
CA SER A 41 4.50 -26.28 -18.27
C SER A 41 5.58 -25.35 -17.70
N THR A 42 5.33 -24.05 -17.74
CA THR A 42 6.16 -23.04 -17.06
C THR A 42 6.37 -23.45 -15.60
N PRO A 43 7.57 -23.30 -15.03
CA PRO A 43 7.80 -23.61 -13.63
C PRO A 43 6.78 -22.89 -12.74
N VAL A 44 6.04 -23.65 -11.95
CA VAL A 44 5.22 -23.09 -10.87
C VAL A 44 6.19 -22.41 -9.91
N PRO A 45 5.96 -21.14 -9.50
CA PRO A 45 6.79 -20.49 -8.49
C PRO A 45 6.85 -21.37 -7.24
N SER A 46 8.06 -21.73 -6.82
CA SER A 46 8.25 -22.53 -5.60
C SER A 46 7.52 -21.85 -4.42
N PRO A 47 6.84 -22.62 -3.55
CA PRO A 47 6.39 -22.10 -2.27
C PRO A 47 7.56 -21.41 -1.56
N PRO A 48 7.35 -20.25 -0.87
CA PRO A 48 8.43 -19.54 -0.21
C PRO A 48 9.25 -20.48 0.68
N ALA A 49 10.56 -20.47 0.49
CA ALA A 49 11.47 -21.31 1.25
C ALA A 49 11.34 -21.05 2.76
N GLY A 50 11.56 -22.09 3.56
CA GLY A 50 11.70 -21.98 5.01
C GLY A 50 12.79 -20.97 5.43
N PRO A 51 12.76 -20.49 6.68
CA PRO A 51 13.30 -19.19 7.05
C PRO A 51 14.82 -19.07 6.87
N SER A 52 15.26 -18.01 6.22
CA SER A 52 16.56 -17.38 6.51
C SER A 52 16.41 -16.45 7.74
N SER A 53 17.53 -16.08 8.37
CA SER A 53 17.61 -15.30 9.61
C SER A 53 16.50 -14.26 9.76
N SER A 54 15.65 -14.46 10.77
CA SER A 54 14.24 -14.04 10.83
C SER A 54 13.93 -12.58 10.49
N ASP A 55 12.78 -12.37 9.85
CA ASP A 55 12.03 -11.11 9.89
C ASP A 55 12.03 -10.51 11.30
N VAL A 56 12.42 -9.25 11.45
CA VAL A 56 12.39 -8.54 12.73
C VAL A 56 11.12 -7.67 12.77
N ALA A 57 10.33 -7.82 13.83
CA ALA A 57 9.17 -6.97 14.08
C ALA A 57 9.64 -5.52 14.29
N PHE A 58 9.15 -4.61 13.44
CA PHE A 58 9.35 -3.17 13.60
C PHE A 58 8.19 -2.57 14.40
N ALA A 59 6.95 -3.00 14.14
CA ALA A 59 5.79 -2.70 14.95
C ALA A 59 4.68 -3.75 14.72
N THR A 60 4.06 -4.25 15.80
CA THR A 60 2.88 -5.13 15.75
C THR A 60 1.83 -4.60 16.73
N PRO A 61 0.65 -4.11 16.28
CA PRO A 61 -0.39 -3.63 17.19
C PRO A 61 -0.77 -4.72 18.21
N SER A 62 -0.53 -4.50 19.50
CA SER A 62 -0.50 -5.63 20.46
C SER A 62 -1.90 -5.99 20.99
N SER A 63 -2.66 -5.02 21.52
CA SER A 63 -4.11 -5.13 21.80
C SER A 63 -4.66 -3.81 22.33
N ALA A 64 -5.80 -3.34 21.78
CA ALA A 64 -6.67 -2.28 22.33
C ALA A 64 -6.03 -0.92 22.72
N THR A 65 -4.73 -0.71 22.48
CA THR A 65 -3.91 0.39 22.99
C THR A 65 -3.04 0.96 21.88
N ASP A 66 -2.48 2.15 22.11
CA ASP A 66 -1.48 2.80 21.27
C ASP A 66 -0.08 2.15 21.38
N THR A 67 0.03 0.98 22.04
CA THR A 67 1.27 0.22 22.17
C THR A 67 1.32 -0.98 21.22
N SER A 68 2.44 -1.10 20.53
CA SER A 68 2.80 -2.26 19.72
C SER A 68 3.84 -3.11 20.46
N GLU A 69 4.02 -4.35 20.03
CA GLU A 69 5.08 -5.25 20.55
C GLU A 69 6.49 -4.65 20.44
N ALA A 70 6.67 -3.64 19.58
CA ALA A 70 7.94 -3.02 19.26
C ALA A 70 7.85 -1.47 19.15
N GLY A 71 7.10 -0.79 20.03
CA GLY A 71 7.07 0.69 20.08
C GLY A 71 5.65 1.29 20.05
N LYS A 72 5.55 2.61 20.03
CA LYS A 72 4.25 3.33 19.98
C LYS A 72 3.62 3.30 18.57
N ILE A 73 2.29 3.29 18.52
CA ILE A 73 1.49 3.66 17.36
C ILE A 73 0.83 5.01 17.65
N GLU A 74 0.89 5.94 16.71
CA GLU A 74 0.22 7.23 16.82
C GLU A 74 -0.61 7.50 15.57
N THR A 75 -1.82 8.01 15.76
CA THR A 75 -2.72 8.32 14.65
C THR A 75 -2.94 9.81 14.58
N TYR A 76 -2.79 10.38 13.39
CA TYR A 76 -2.99 11.79 13.15
C TYR A 76 -3.72 12.00 11.83
N ALA A 77 -4.51 13.07 11.76
CA ALA A 77 -5.07 13.56 10.52
C ALA A 77 -4.57 14.97 10.27
N PHE A 78 -4.48 15.35 9.01
CA PHE A 78 -3.92 16.63 8.59
C PHE A 78 -4.73 17.19 7.41
N ALA A 79 -4.72 18.51 7.29
CA ALA A 79 -5.29 19.25 6.17
C ALA A 79 -4.56 20.59 6.07
N GLU A 80 -4.46 21.16 4.86
CA GLU A 80 -3.92 22.50 4.64
C GLU A 80 -4.66 23.56 5.47
N LYS A 81 -5.97 23.37 5.72
CA LYS A 81 -6.79 24.23 6.57
C LYS A 81 -7.39 23.45 7.74
N GLY A 82 -7.09 23.88 8.96
CA GLY A 82 -7.50 23.16 10.18
C GLY A 82 -9.01 23.05 10.42
N ASN A 83 -9.85 23.82 9.71
CA ASN A 83 -11.31 23.75 9.77
C ASN A 83 -11.94 22.80 8.74
N GLU A 84 -11.15 22.23 7.83
CA GLU A 84 -11.58 21.30 6.76
C GLU A 84 -11.55 19.82 7.22
N LEU A 85 -11.03 19.56 8.43
CA LEU A 85 -10.80 18.23 9.01
C LEU A 85 -11.70 17.92 10.21
N VAL A 86 -12.37 16.77 10.17
CA VAL A 86 -12.99 16.12 11.33
C VAL A 86 -12.22 14.84 11.66
N ALA A 87 -11.44 14.88 12.73
CA ALA A 87 -10.67 13.74 13.21
C ALA A 87 -11.57 12.68 13.88
N GLY A 88 -11.38 11.41 13.54
CA GLY A 88 -11.94 10.29 14.28
C GLY A 88 -11.08 9.91 15.48
N ALA A 89 -11.50 8.89 16.23
CA ALA A 89 -10.66 8.20 17.20
C ALA A 89 -10.00 6.97 16.55
N PRO A 90 -8.76 6.61 16.92
CA PRO A 90 -8.19 5.33 16.53
C PRO A 90 -8.96 4.17 17.13
N THR A 91 -8.98 3.05 16.41
CA THR A 91 -9.55 1.78 16.85
C THR A 91 -8.47 0.71 16.78
N TYR A 92 -8.35 -0.08 17.84
CA TYR A 92 -7.27 -1.06 17.98
C TYR A 92 -7.88 -2.45 18.19
N ALA A 93 -7.49 -3.38 17.32
CA ALA A 93 -7.75 -4.80 17.43
C ALA A 93 -6.42 -5.55 17.61
N PRO A 94 -6.43 -6.84 18.03
CA PRO A 94 -5.23 -7.65 18.01
C PRO A 94 -4.60 -7.67 16.61
N SER A 95 -3.33 -7.29 16.51
CA SER A 95 -2.57 -7.20 15.26
C SER A 95 -3.11 -6.22 14.20
N GLU A 96 -3.99 -5.26 14.56
CA GLU A 96 -4.47 -4.22 13.64
C GLU A 96 -4.76 -2.89 14.35
N ALA A 97 -4.16 -1.80 13.86
CA ALA A 97 -4.56 -0.43 14.19
C ALA A 97 -5.32 0.18 13.01
N SER A 98 -6.49 0.75 13.26
CA SER A 98 -7.42 1.30 12.28
C SER A 98 -7.75 2.75 12.60
N PHE A 99 -7.66 3.65 11.61
CA PHE A 99 -7.96 5.07 11.77
C PHE A 99 -8.79 5.60 10.60
N SER A 100 -9.66 6.56 10.88
CA SER A 100 -10.46 7.25 9.88
C SER A 100 -10.59 8.73 10.23
N ALA A 101 -10.56 9.58 9.22
CA ALA A 101 -10.94 10.98 9.32
C ALA A 101 -11.95 11.32 8.21
N THR A 102 -12.81 12.30 8.45
CA THR A 102 -13.68 12.86 7.41
C THR A 102 -13.16 14.22 7.02
N LEU A 103 -12.94 14.42 5.73
CA LEU A 103 -12.39 15.64 5.15
C LEU A 103 -13.43 16.32 4.24
N SER A 104 -13.51 17.64 4.36
CA SER A 104 -14.47 18.49 3.69
C SER A 104 -13.80 19.76 3.18
N GLY A 105 -14.08 20.22 1.96
CA GLY A 105 -13.42 21.40 1.39
C GLY A 105 -12.21 21.02 0.53
N SER A 106 -11.09 21.74 0.68
CA SER A 106 -9.88 21.55 -0.12
C SER A 106 -9.05 20.34 0.35
N GLN A 107 -8.86 19.38 -0.53
CA GLN A 107 -8.16 18.13 -0.22
C GLN A 107 -6.65 18.19 -0.51
N ALA A 108 -6.14 19.32 -1.03
CA ALA A 108 -4.72 19.53 -1.24
C ALA A 108 -3.98 19.39 0.10
N TYR A 109 -2.99 18.49 0.14
CA TYR A 109 -2.19 18.19 1.34
C TYR A 109 -3.03 17.84 2.57
N ALA A 110 -4.13 17.09 2.38
CA ALA A 110 -4.94 16.54 3.46
C ALA A 110 -4.89 14.99 3.49
N GLY A 111 -5.21 14.39 4.64
CA GLY A 111 -5.27 12.95 4.78
C GLY A 111 -5.44 12.42 6.20
N ALA A 112 -5.56 11.10 6.29
CA ALA A 112 -5.54 10.33 7.53
C ALA A 112 -4.26 9.47 7.58
N ALA A 113 -3.61 9.39 8.74
CA ALA A 113 -2.33 8.72 8.88
C ALA A 113 -2.16 7.92 10.17
N ILE A 114 -1.36 6.87 10.09
CA ILE A 114 -0.90 6.05 11.21
C ILE A 114 0.63 6.03 11.16
N ARG A 115 1.26 6.58 12.19
CA ARG A 115 2.70 6.51 12.46
C ARG A 115 2.99 5.31 13.35
N LEU A 116 3.93 4.48 12.93
CA LEU A 116 4.46 3.37 13.72
C LEU A 116 5.91 3.70 14.07
N TYR A 117 6.17 3.94 15.35
CA TYR A 117 7.51 4.27 15.83
C TYR A 117 8.41 3.03 15.88
N ALA A 118 9.71 3.26 15.79
CA ALA A 118 10.73 2.22 15.88
C ALA A 118 10.73 1.44 17.23
N PRO A 119 11.30 0.22 17.24
CA PRO A 119 11.56 -0.58 18.44
C PRO A 119 12.01 0.21 19.67
N GLY A 120 11.17 0.20 20.71
CA GLY A 120 11.42 0.83 22.01
C GLY A 120 11.19 2.35 22.06
N ASN A 121 10.64 2.96 21.00
CA ASN A 121 10.43 4.39 20.90
C ASN A 121 8.96 4.79 21.18
N THR A 122 8.76 5.87 21.95
CA THR A 122 7.44 6.39 22.36
C THR A 122 7.03 7.66 21.62
N GLY A 123 7.84 8.13 20.68
CA GLY A 123 7.66 9.42 20.00
C GLY A 123 8.07 10.64 20.84
N ALA A 124 8.46 10.44 22.09
CA ALA A 124 9.00 11.46 22.99
C ALA A 124 10.51 11.24 23.22
N ALA A 125 11.21 12.28 23.70
CA ALA A 125 12.61 12.15 24.09
C ALA A 125 12.77 11.29 25.37
N PRO A 126 13.81 10.45 25.49
CA PRO A 126 14.90 10.24 24.53
C PRO A 126 14.47 9.39 23.32
N VAL A 127 14.77 9.90 22.11
CA VAL A 127 14.49 9.21 20.85
C VAL A 127 15.61 8.21 20.55
N THR A 128 15.24 6.95 20.40
CA THR A 128 16.12 5.88 19.90
C THR A 128 15.74 5.52 18.48
N ALA A 129 16.67 5.66 17.55
CA ALA A 129 16.48 5.25 16.16
C ALA A 129 16.85 3.77 15.97
N PHE A 130 16.19 3.09 15.05
CA PHE A 130 16.50 1.71 14.70
C PHE A 130 17.47 1.64 13.53
N ASN A 131 18.56 0.88 13.67
CA ASN A 131 19.49 0.63 12.58
C ASN A 131 18.94 -0.49 11.67
N ALA A 132 18.37 -0.09 10.53
CA ALA A 132 17.81 -0.96 9.51
C ALA A 132 18.79 -1.30 8.37
N ALA A 133 20.08 -0.96 8.47
CA ALA A 133 21.06 -1.14 7.38
C ALA A 133 21.31 -2.60 6.94
N GLY A 134 20.92 -3.58 7.76
CA GLY A 134 21.01 -5.01 7.45
C GLY A 134 19.79 -5.61 6.74
N PHE A 135 18.73 -4.83 6.48
CA PHE A 135 17.47 -5.32 5.90
C PHE A 135 17.26 -4.74 4.51
N THR A 136 16.83 -5.56 3.55
CA THR A 136 16.57 -5.14 2.17
C THR A 136 15.08 -4.98 1.84
N ARG A 137 14.17 -5.39 2.74
CA ARG A 137 12.72 -5.40 2.49
C ARG A 137 11.91 -4.94 3.70
N LEU A 138 10.85 -4.18 3.42
CA LEU A 138 9.74 -3.90 4.33
C LEU A 138 8.62 -4.91 4.05
N LYS A 139 8.13 -5.57 5.09
CA LYS A 139 6.87 -6.34 5.05
C LYS A 139 5.83 -5.58 5.87
N ILE A 140 4.71 -5.22 5.26
CA ILE A 140 3.69 -4.41 5.92
C ILE A 140 2.28 -4.86 5.54
N GLN A 141 1.44 -5.10 6.54
CA GLN A 141 0.03 -5.43 6.34
C GLN A 141 -0.81 -4.16 6.24
N LEU A 142 -1.52 -3.95 5.13
CA LEU A 142 -2.34 -2.76 4.89
C LEU A 142 -3.75 -3.10 4.40
N LYS A 143 -4.71 -2.21 4.70
CA LYS A 143 -6.01 -2.10 4.01
C LYS A 143 -6.54 -0.66 4.02
N SER A 144 -7.44 -0.37 3.09
CA SER A 144 -8.34 0.78 3.12
C SER A 144 -9.65 0.38 2.42
N SER A 145 -10.78 0.90 2.91
CA SER A 145 -12.08 0.70 2.27
C SER A 145 -12.62 1.97 1.60
N SER A 146 -11.92 3.10 1.73
CA SER A 146 -12.27 4.36 1.08
C SER A 146 -11.44 4.60 -0.19
N ASP A 147 -10.15 4.29 -0.17
CA ASP A 147 -9.19 4.63 -1.21
C ASP A 147 -8.37 3.41 -1.63
N GLY A 148 -8.05 3.31 -2.93
CA GLY A 148 -7.30 2.17 -3.49
C GLY A 148 -5.78 2.28 -3.36
N VAL A 149 -5.24 3.40 -2.87
CA VAL A 149 -3.80 3.67 -2.78
C VAL A 149 -3.46 4.32 -1.44
N LEU A 150 -2.45 3.79 -0.76
CA LEU A 150 -1.83 4.39 0.43
C LEU A 150 -0.38 4.79 0.14
N SER A 151 0.09 5.86 0.77
CA SER A 151 1.51 6.23 0.80
C SER A 151 2.20 5.66 2.04
N ILE A 152 3.43 5.19 1.90
CA ILE A 152 4.26 4.69 3.00
C ILE A 152 5.53 5.55 3.03
N LYS A 153 5.70 6.39 4.05
CA LYS A 153 6.89 7.22 4.26
C LYS A 153 7.82 6.57 5.29
N LEU A 154 9.09 6.44 4.95
CA LEU A 154 10.14 6.05 5.90
C LEU A 154 10.66 7.31 6.59
N GLN A 155 10.57 7.42 7.91
CA GLN A 155 11.01 8.61 8.65
C GLN A 155 12.42 8.43 9.21
N PRO A 156 13.37 9.34 8.93
CA PRO A 156 14.70 9.33 9.56
C PRO A 156 14.66 9.85 11.00
N SER A 157 15.77 9.65 11.72
CA SER A 157 16.09 10.33 12.98
C SER A 157 17.27 11.29 12.79
N PRO A 158 17.12 12.61 13.03
CA PRO A 158 15.88 13.31 13.33
C PRO A 158 14.91 13.30 12.15
N VAL A 159 13.61 13.48 12.42
CA VAL A 159 12.57 13.57 11.38
C VAL A 159 12.88 14.74 10.44
N ALA A 160 12.76 14.51 9.13
CA ALA A 160 12.97 15.52 8.12
C ALA A 160 11.89 16.62 8.23
N GLY A 161 12.29 17.81 8.68
CA GLY A 161 11.39 18.93 8.96
C GLY A 161 10.72 19.55 7.72
N ASP A 162 11.23 19.25 6.53
CA ASP A 162 10.66 19.59 5.22
C ASP A 162 9.66 18.54 4.70
N GLY A 163 9.53 17.39 5.39
CA GLY A 163 8.72 16.26 4.93
C GLY A 163 9.25 15.56 3.68
N CYS A 164 10.51 15.81 3.29
CA CYS A 164 11.15 15.24 2.12
C CYS A 164 11.93 13.98 2.46
N THR A 165 11.23 12.85 2.39
CA THR A 165 11.75 11.54 2.75
C THR A 165 11.23 10.46 1.80
N ALA A 166 11.98 9.37 1.69
CA ALA A 166 11.70 8.23 0.83
C ALA A 166 10.28 7.70 1.05
N THR A 167 9.47 7.68 -0.02
CA THR A 167 8.03 7.41 0.02
C THR A 167 7.63 6.39 -1.05
N ALA A 168 7.06 5.27 -0.64
CA ALA A 168 6.44 4.29 -1.55
C ALA A 168 4.94 4.52 -1.70
N GLN A 169 4.34 3.98 -2.76
CA GLN A 169 2.89 3.84 -2.92
C GLN A 169 2.51 2.36 -2.86
N ALA A 170 1.37 2.06 -2.25
CA ALA A 170 0.83 0.73 -2.06
C ALA A 170 -0.62 0.68 -2.56
N ILE A 171 -0.90 -0.20 -3.53
CA ILE A 171 -2.26 -0.50 -3.97
C ILE A 171 -2.91 -1.44 -2.95
N VAL A 172 -4.08 -1.07 -2.44
CA VAL A 172 -4.79 -1.80 -1.37
C VAL A 172 -6.27 -1.95 -1.67
N ASN A 173 -6.94 -2.77 -0.86
CA ASN A 173 -8.41 -2.87 -0.82
C ASN A 173 -8.85 -3.08 0.64
N SER A 174 -10.13 -3.42 0.86
CA SER A 174 -10.72 -3.61 2.19
C SER A 174 -10.22 -4.83 2.97
N THR A 175 -9.38 -5.69 2.38
CA THR A 175 -8.80 -6.89 2.99
C THR A 175 -7.39 -6.60 3.49
N LEU A 176 -7.12 -6.84 4.77
CA LEU A 176 -5.78 -6.68 5.36
C LEU A 176 -4.81 -7.66 4.70
N SER A 177 -3.85 -7.13 3.93
CA SER A 177 -2.97 -7.91 3.06
C SER A 177 -1.51 -7.55 3.32
N GLU A 178 -0.62 -8.55 3.44
CA GLU A 178 0.83 -8.29 3.55
C GLU A 178 1.41 -7.89 2.18
N LEU A 179 2.08 -6.74 2.14
CA LEU A 179 2.87 -6.27 1.03
C LEU A 179 4.35 -6.44 1.36
N VAL A 180 5.14 -6.89 0.38
CA VAL A 180 6.60 -6.97 0.47
C VAL A 180 7.18 -5.94 -0.48
N ILE A 181 7.94 -4.99 0.04
CA ILE A 181 8.46 -3.83 -0.69
C ILE A 181 9.96 -3.74 -0.46
N ASP A 182 10.75 -3.70 -1.54
CA ASP A 182 12.20 -3.56 -1.41
C ASP A 182 12.58 -2.17 -0.87
N LEU A 183 13.52 -2.13 0.07
CA LEU A 183 14.09 -0.92 0.64
C LEU A 183 15.18 -0.37 -0.28
N ASN A 184 14.76 0.26 -1.37
CA ASN A 184 15.63 0.97 -2.29
C ASN A 184 14.96 2.24 -2.85
N ASP A 185 15.76 3.15 -3.41
CA ASP A 185 15.31 4.43 -3.95
C ASP A 185 14.37 4.30 -5.18
N THR A 186 14.23 3.11 -5.78
CA THR A 186 13.28 2.86 -6.88
C THR A 186 11.87 2.59 -6.35
N MET A 187 11.75 1.84 -5.25
CA MET A 187 10.47 1.52 -4.60
C MET A 187 10.02 2.60 -3.62
N PHE A 188 10.97 3.30 -2.99
CA PHE A 188 10.74 4.48 -2.14
C PHE A 188 11.46 5.71 -2.73
N PRO A 189 11.00 6.25 -3.87
CA PRO A 189 11.55 7.50 -4.41
C PRO A 189 11.36 8.67 -3.44
N LEU A 190 12.17 9.72 -3.62
CA LEU A 190 11.82 11.04 -3.08
C LEU A 190 10.63 11.60 -3.88
N PRO A 191 9.59 12.15 -3.21
CA PRO A 191 8.49 12.82 -3.92
C PRO A 191 8.96 13.96 -4.82
N ASP A 192 8.30 14.17 -5.97
CA ASP A 192 8.72 15.17 -6.97
C ASP A 192 8.86 16.60 -6.40
N TYR A 193 7.98 16.99 -5.47
CA TYR A 193 8.01 18.30 -4.80
C TYR A 193 9.32 18.57 -4.03
N CYS A 194 10.08 17.51 -3.72
CA CYS A 194 11.37 17.60 -3.05
C CYS A 194 12.53 17.95 -3.99
N ASN A 195 12.30 17.96 -5.31
CA ASN A 195 13.31 18.36 -6.32
C ASN A 195 14.67 17.63 -6.16
N GLY A 196 14.63 16.37 -5.72
CA GLY A 196 15.81 15.54 -5.48
C GLY A 196 16.56 15.78 -4.15
N ILE A 197 16.12 16.74 -3.33
CA ILE A 197 16.68 17.04 -2.00
C ILE A 197 15.85 16.33 -0.93
N GLY A 198 16.48 15.60 -0.02
CA GLY A 198 15.77 14.94 1.08
C GLY A 198 16.47 13.65 1.54
N SER A 199 15.79 12.92 2.42
CA SER A 199 16.30 11.67 2.98
C SER A 199 15.98 10.48 2.07
N LYS A 200 17.03 9.86 1.51
CA LYS A 200 16.97 8.65 0.67
C LYS A 200 17.05 7.38 1.51
N VAL A 201 16.69 6.22 0.94
CA VAL A 201 16.54 4.97 1.72
C VAL A 201 17.83 4.59 2.45
N GLY A 202 18.98 4.63 1.78
CA GLY A 202 20.27 4.31 2.40
C GLY A 202 20.66 5.22 3.57
N THR A 203 20.21 6.49 3.57
CA THR A 203 20.40 7.41 4.70
C THR A 203 19.44 7.07 5.85
N ILE A 204 18.17 6.78 5.52
CA ILE A 204 17.15 6.47 6.53
C ILE A 204 17.45 5.13 7.21
N GLN A 205 17.97 4.13 6.49
CA GLN A 205 18.30 2.82 7.04
C GLN A 205 19.32 2.89 8.19
N ALA A 206 20.21 3.88 8.22
CA ALA A 206 21.15 4.06 9.33
C ALA A 206 20.48 4.54 10.64
N GLY A 207 19.23 5.04 10.58
CA GLY A 207 18.50 5.60 11.72
C GLY A 207 17.02 5.74 11.41
N LEU A 208 16.33 4.63 11.17
CA LEU A 208 14.90 4.59 10.90
C LEU A 208 14.15 4.89 12.21
N PHE A 209 13.40 5.98 12.22
CA PHE A 209 12.68 6.48 13.40
C PHE A 209 11.24 5.99 13.46
N ALA A 210 10.56 5.98 12.31
CA ALA A 210 9.17 5.57 12.18
C ALA A 210 8.83 5.19 10.74
N VAL A 211 7.70 4.53 10.56
CA VAL A 211 7.02 4.34 9.27
C VAL A 211 5.67 5.04 9.37
N ASP A 212 5.40 6.00 8.48
CA ASP A 212 4.08 6.62 8.36
C ASP A 212 3.31 5.99 7.22
N VAL A 213 2.14 5.45 7.50
CA VAL A 213 1.17 5.05 6.49
C VAL A 213 0.13 6.15 6.37
N ILE A 214 -0.11 6.62 5.16
CA ILE A 214 -0.93 7.81 4.89
C ILE A 214 -1.96 7.47 3.81
N ASN A 215 -3.23 7.63 4.13
CA ASN A 215 -4.29 7.79 3.15
C ASN A 215 -4.40 9.28 2.80
N ALA A 216 -3.88 9.65 1.63
CA ALA A 216 -3.91 11.03 1.14
C ALA A 216 -5.24 11.32 0.44
N ALA A 217 -5.84 12.45 0.76
CA ALA A 217 -7.17 12.78 0.29
C ALA A 217 -7.20 13.14 -1.20
N THR A 218 -7.91 12.35 -2.00
CA THR A 218 -8.11 12.60 -3.45
C THR A 218 -9.50 13.19 -3.76
N THR A 219 -10.47 12.96 -2.88
CA THR A 219 -11.86 13.45 -2.96
C THR A 219 -12.34 13.89 -1.59
N THR A 220 -13.45 14.60 -1.47
CA THR A 220 -14.10 14.82 -0.16
C THR A 220 -14.74 13.52 0.35
N GLY A 221 -14.84 13.36 1.68
CA GLY A 221 -15.45 12.19 2.29
C GLY A 221 -14.64 11.59 3.45
N ALA A 222 -14.95 10.34 3.79
CA ALA A 222 -14.24 9.58 4.80
C ALA A 222 -13.01 8.91 4.18
N HIS A 223 -11.83 9.16 4.74
CA HIS A 223 -10.59 8.47 4.41
C HIS A 223 -10.20 7.58 5.58
N ASN A 224 -10.04 6.28 5.31
CA ASN A 224 -9.63 5.31 6.32
C ASN A 224 -8.41 4.52 5.89
N LEU A 225 -7.70 3.99 6.87
CA LEU A 225 -6.60 3.07 6.69
C LEU A 225 -6.48 2.16 7.91
N SER A 226 -5.91 0.99 7.69
CA SER A 226 -5.48 0.12 8.77
C SER A 226 -4.09 -0.44 8.49
N VAL A 227 -3.31 -0.59 9.55
CA VAL A 227 -1.98 -1.19 9.53
C VAL A 227 -1.96 -2.38 10.48
N GLY A 228 -1.49 -3.51 9.98
CA GLY A 228 -1.26 -4.72 10.76
C GLY A 228 0.21 -4.85 11.19
N THR A 229 0.81 -6.03 11.03
CA THR A 229 2.24 -6.21 11.33
C THR A 229 3.13 -5.44 10.36
N VAL A 230 4.17 -4.79 10.89
CA VAL A 230 5.29 -4.20 10.16
C VAL A 230 6.57 -4.93 10.55
N LYS A 231 7.31 -5.45 9.57
CA LYS A 231 8.56 -6.18 9.77
C LYS A 231 9.62 -5.74 8.79
N LEU A 232 10.88 -5.89 9.17
CA LEU A 232 12.03 -5.72 8.29
C LEU A 232 12.65 -7.09 8.00
N ALA A 233 13.00 -7.35 6.74
CA ALA A 233 13.52 -8.63 6.28
C ALA A 233 14.83 -8.44 5.48
N PRO A 234 15.79 -9.38 5.57
CA PRO A 234 16.98 -9.40 4.72
C PRO A 234 16.67 -9.52 3.23
#